data_AF-A0A350IIY4-F1
#
_entry.id   AF-A0A350IIY4-F1
#
_cell.length_a   1.000
_cell.length_b   1.000
_cell.length_c   1.000
_cell.angle_alpha   90.00
_cell.angle_beta   90.00
_cell.angle_gamma   90.00
#
_symmetry.space_group_name_H-M   'P 1'
#
loop_
_entity.id
_entity.type
_entity.pdbx_description
1 polymer ?
#
loop_
_entity_poly.entity_id
_entity_poly.type
_entity_poly.pdbx_seq_one_letter_code
_entity_poly.pdbx_strand_id
1 'polypeptide(L)'
;MDKFSNLINYYPAVYSGNPLNLLFLNDANKIDNISQYFLKINQQVLMDEQREYFMARDLIEGVNFPFPSYSIDRRPNPIDLSEVLFQKFDLAKKFIFTQDDIAERIIKLAQRNSPEVIVLILVDGLSYYDLPEQDGIEPCFVPGVSVTDFGFKTIIGKPSISNRLFFIGYKKQRAFSFFDYTNQLSGNINDGFSEAQYLRIREVSEIYNNLKHFRPKRDFIQIVIDGLDSLCHSHRDAPPIDYYKDRIVSCLDEIESIFLSRKISYQIHLVSDHGILWHDSYEKFIVLDDLFPEDSTHPRYVKGTFNRMFGRISSSFGSNYTLFKAPHISRNFRNNEWGMHGGISAWESIVPFITRVG
;
A
#
# COMPACT_ATOMS: atom_id res chain seq x y z
N MET A 1 15.65 9.64 13.91
CA MET A 1 16.55 9.46 12.76
C MET A 1 17.93 9.99 13.01
N ASP A 2 18.11 11.08 13.75
CA ASP A 2 19.42 11.73 13.96
C ASP A 2 20.53 10.78 14.42
N LYS A 3 20.22 9.86 15.35
CA LYS A 3 21.18 8.84 15.79
C LYS A 3 21.64 7.93 14.64
N PHE A 4 20.71 7.43 13.83
CA PHE A 4 21.05 6.61 12.66
C PHE A 4 21.76 7.43 11.58
N SER A 5 21.32 8.66 11.34
CA SER A 5 21.95 9.62 10.43
C SER A 5 23.42 9.86 10.82
N ASN A 6 23.70 10.07 12.11
CA ASN A 6 25.06 10.22 12.62
C ASN A 6 25.87 8.94 12.51
N LEU A 7 25.24 7.78 12.70
CA LEU A 7 25.88 6.47 12.61
C LEU A 7 26.48 6.25 11.21
N ILE A 8 25.69 6.52 10.16
CA ILE A 8 26.09 6.34 8.77
C ILE A 8 27.12 7.37 8.26
N ASN A 9 27.54 8.33 9.11
CA ASN A 9 28.67 9.21 8.80
C ASN A 9 30.03 8.53 9.05
N TYR A 10 30.07 7.48 9.87
CA TYR A 10 31.32 6.82 10.26
C TYR A 10 31.53 5.49 9.55
N TYR A 11 30.44 4.78 9.26
CA TYR A 11 30.46 3.49 8.60
C TYR A 11 29.07 3.18 8.05
N PRO A 12 28.96 2.29 7.04
CA PRO A 12 27.70 1.70 6.68
C PRO A 12 27.01 1.09 7.91
N ALA A 13 25.72 1.32 8.09
CA ALA A 13 24.96 0.75 9.22
C ALA A 13 23.79 -0.11 8.73
N VAL A 14 23.39 -1.10 9.53
CA VAL A 14 22.20 -1.89 9.27
C VAL A 14 20.97 -1.18 9.82
N TYR A 15 20.02 -0.87 8.94
CA TYR A 15 18.72 -0.35 9.30
C TYR A 15 17.71 -1.48 9.50
N SER A 16 17.01 -1.47 10.63
CA SER A 16 15.78 -2.25 10.84
C SER A 16 14.61 -1.35 11.25
N GLY A 17 13.39 -1.79 10.94
CA GLY A 17 12.16 -1.10 11.31
C GLY A 17 11.46 -0.41 10.14
N ASN A 18 10.68 0.63 10.44
CA ASN A 18 9.72 1.19 9.51
C ASN A 18 10.43 1.93 8.35
N PRO A 19 10.29 1.50 7.09
CA PRO A 19 11.06 2.04 5.97
C PRO A 19 10.72 3.51 5.65
N LEU A 20 9.58 4.04 6.11
CA LEU A 20 9.21 5.44 5.89
C LEU A 20 10.21 6.41 6.54
N ASN A 21 10.84 6.01 7.64
CA ASN A 21 11.84 6.84 8.32
C ASN A 21 13.09 7.08 7.45
N LEU A 22 13.40 6.19 6.49
CA LEU A 22 14.54 6.34 5.59
C LEU A 22 14.36 7.50 4.61
N LEU A 23 13.11 7.91 4.33
CA LEU A 23 12.86 9.08 3.49
C LEU A 23 13.39 10.38 4.11
N PHE A 24 13.65 10.41 5.42
CA PHE A 24 14.22 11.58 6.10
C PHE A 24 15.75 11.67 5.94
N LEU A 25 16.40 10.69 5.30
CA LEU A 25 17.82 10.74 4.93
C LEU A 25 17.95 11.40 3.55
N ASN A 26 18.74 12.47 3.44
CA ASN A 26 18.82 13.30 2.23
C ASN A 26 19.87 12.82 1.21
N ASP A 27 20.82 12.01 1.68
CA ASP A 27 22.13 11.79 1.07
C ASP A 27 22.67 10.38 1.40
N ALA A 28 21.79 9.47 1.83
CA ALA A 28 22.14 8.11 2.17
C ALA A 28 21.70 7.13 1.06
N ASN A 29 22.61 6.26 0.64
CA ASN A 29 22.35 5.24 -0.37
C ASN A 29 22.19 3.86 0.27
N LYS A 30 21.19 3.10 -0.19
CA LYS A 30 21.05 1.70 0.18
C LYS A 30 22.13 0.88 -0.56
N ILE A 31 22.78 -0.03 0.15
CA ILE A 31 23.64 -1.05 -0.44
C ILE A 31 22.78 -2.28 -0.76
N ASP A 32 22.56 -2.54 -2.06
CA ASP A 32 21.70 -3.64 -2.52
C ASP A 32 22.40 -5.01 -2.60
N ASN A 33 23.73 -5.04 -2.75
CA ASN A 33 24.49 -6.28 -2.89
C ASN A 33 25.66 -6.33 -1.91
N ILE A 34 25.41 -7.00 -0.79
CA ILE A 34 26.37 -7.18 0.31
C ILE A 34 27.66 -7.84 -0.17
N SER A 35 27.56 -8.87 -1.00
CA SER A 35 28.73 -9.62 -1.49
C SER A 35 29.62 -8.73 -2.36
N GLN A 36 29.04 -7.99 -3.30
CA GLN A 36 29.77 -7.06 -4.14
C GLN A 36 30.36 -5.91 -3.34
N TYR A 37 29.66 -5.42 -2.32
CA TYR A 37 30.15 -4.36 -1.45
C TYR A 37 31.41 -4.79 -0.69
N PHE A 38 31.41 -5.98 -0.06
CA PHE A 38 32.60 -6.50 0.61
C PHE A 38 33.75 -6.81 -0.37
N LEU A 39 33.44 -7.27 -1.59
CA LEU A 39 34.47 -7.43 -2.62
C LEU A 39 35.13 -6.09 -2.96
N LYS A 40 34.38 -5.00 -3.09
CA LYS A 40 34.93 -3.65 -3.36
C LYS A 40 35.85 -3.18 -2.23
N ILE A 41 35.42 -3.34 -0.97
CA ILE A 41 36.24 -2.99 0.20
C ILE A 41 37.56 -3.77 0.19
N ASN A 42 37.51 -5.07 -0.15
CA ASN A 42 38.69 -5.93 -0.17
C ASN A 42 39.64 -5.64 -1.35
N GLN A 43 39.20 -4.94 -2.40
CA GLN A 43 40.00 -4.69 -3.60
C GLN A 43 40.98 -3.50 -3.47
N GLN A 44 41.08 -2.86 -2.30
CA GLN A 44 41.94 -1.67 -2.06
C GLN A 44 41.75 -0.54 -3.10
N VAL A 45 40.56 -0.47 -3.70
CA VAL A 45 40.19 0.63 -4.61
C VAL A 45 39.71 1.79 -3.77
N LEU A 46 40.15 3.02 -4.08
CA LEU A 46 39.60 4.22 -3.48
C LEU A 46 38.10 4.29 -3.80
N MET A 47 37.28 4.28 -2.77
CA MET A 47 35.84 4.46 -2.86
C MET A 47 35.51 5.93 -2.59
N ASP A 48 34.51 6.46 -3.30
CA ASP A 48 33.98 7.78 -2.99
C ASP A 48 33.36 7.74 -1.58
N GLU A 49 33.58 8.81 -0.80
CA GLU A 49 32.93 8.96 0.49
C GLU A 49 31.42 9.13 0.27
N GLN A 50 30.65 8.11 0.66
CA GLN A 50 29.19 8.10 0.59
C GLN A 50 28.62 7.65 1.92
N ARG A 51 27.47 8.22 2.28
CA ARG A 51 26.69 7.74 3.42
C ARG A 51 25.87 6.56 2.96
N GLU A 52 26.08 5.40 3.56
CA GLU A 52 25.50 4.16 3.06
C GLU A 52 24.84 3.36 4.18
N TYR A 53 23.87 2.53 3.81
CA TYR A 53 23.20 1.65 4.76
C TYR A 53 22.78 0.33 4.13
N PHE A 54 22.62 -0.68 4.98
CA PHE A 54 22.04 -1.98 4.63
C PHE A 54 20.62 -2.08 5.21
N MET A 55 19.75 -2.84 4.55
CA MET A 55 18.47 -3.21 5.12
C MET A 55 18.62 -4.55 5.84
N ALA A 56 18.18 -4.63 7.10
CA ALA A 56 18.26 -5.86 7.89
C ALA A 56 17.58 -7.05 7.21
N ARG A 57 16.46 -6.82 6.51
CA ARG A 57 15.71 -7.84 5.76
C ARG A 57 16.46 -8.40 4.54
N ASP A 58 17.49 -7.71 4.06
CA ASP A 58 18.32 -8.12 2.93
C ASP A 58 19.57 -8.90 3.40
N LEU A 59 19.81 -8.96 4.71
CA LEU A 59 20.92 -9.73 5.28
C LEU A 59 20.60 -11.21 5.29
N ILE A 60 21.61 -12.04 4.99
CA ILE A 60 21.50 -13.49 5.07
C ILE A 60 21.58 -13.89 6.55
N GLU A 61 20.59 -14.63 7.03
CA GLU A 61 20.59 -15.19 8.40
C GLU A 61 21.87 -15.99 8.67
N GLY A 62 22.46 -15.78 9.85
CA GLY A 62 23.67 -16.48 10.28
C GLY A 62 24.99 -15.89 9.76
N VAL A 63 24.96 -14.85 8.93
CA VAL A 63 26.17 -14.11 8.55
C VAL A 63 26.52 -13.09 9.64
N ASN A 64 27.73 -13.18 10.18
CA ASN A 64 28.23 -12.18 11.12
C ASN A 64 28.50 -10.87 10.37
N PHE A 65 27.67 -9.87 10.61
CA PHE A 65 27.77 -8.58 9.95
C PHE A 65 28.65 -7.64 10.79
N PRO A 66 29.75 -7.10 10.23
CA PRO A 66 30.73 -6.33 11.00
C PRO A 66 30.29 -4.91 11.32
N PHE A 67 29.13 -4.49 10.80
CA PHE A 67 28.58 -3.15 10.98
C PHE A 67 27.46 -3.14 12.01
N PRO A 68 27.32 -2.07 12.81
CA PRO A 68 26.28 -2.02 13.81
C PRO A 68 24.89 -1.88 13.19
N SER A 69 23.90 -2.34 13.94
CA SER A 69 22.50 -2.23 13.62
C SER A 69 21.81 -1.15 14.43
N TYR A 70 20.77 -0.55 13.85
CA TYR A 70 19.94 0.43 14.51
C TYR A 70 18.47 0.22 14.08
N SER A 71 17.58 0.07 15.07
CA SER A 71 16.14 -0.14 14.81
C SER A 71 15.32 1.12 15.06
N ILE A 72 14.41 1.44 14.14
CA ILE A 72 13.42 2.51 14.29
C ILE A 72 12.07 2.01 13.79
N ASP A 73 11.29 1.44 14.70
CA ASP A 73 10.00 0.83 14.37
C ASP A 73 8.83 1.83 14.36
N ARG A 74 8.99 2.96 15.07
CA ARG A 74 7.96 4.01 15.15
C ARG A 74 7.59 4.56 13.76
N ARG A 75 6.30 4.86 13.54
CA ARG A 75 5.86 5.54 12.33
C ARG A 75 6.29 7.02 12.41
N PRO A 76 6.73 7.63 11.29
CA PRO A 76 6.94 9.07 11.26
C PRO A 76 5.61 9.82 11.35
N ASN A 77 5.64 11.05 11.86
CA ASN A 77 4.48 11.92 11.88
C ASN A 77 3.94 12.11 10.43
N PRO A 78 2.62 11.96 10.19
CA PRO A 78 2.06 12.00 8.85
C PRO A 78 2.17 13.38 8.17
N ILE A 79 2.19 14.47 8.93
CA ILE A 79 2.38 15.83 8.39
C ILE A 79 3.80 15.96 7.85
N ASP A 80 4.81 15.64 8.68
CA ASP A 80 6.23 15.69 8.27
C ASP A 80 6.51 14.74 7.11
N LEU A 81 5.91 13.54 7.14
CA LEU A 81 6.05 12.58 6.05
C LEU A 81 5.42 13.10 4.77
N SER A 82 4.26 13.76 4.81
CA SER A 82 3.60 14.30 3.61
C SER A 82 4.51 15.29 2.86
N GLU A 83 5.22 16.13 3.61
CA GLU A 83 6.19 17.08 3.08
C GLU A 83 7.37 16.39 2.39
N VAL A 84 8.01 15.46 3.08
CA VAL A 84 9.15 14.70 2.56
C VAL A 84 8.76 13.82 1.37
N LEU A 85 7.60 13.17 1.45
CA LEU A 85 7.08 12.30 0.41
C LEU A 85 6.80 13.06 -0.88
N PHE A 86 6.27 14.28 -0.80
CA PHE A 86 6.08 15.11 -1.98
C PHE A 86 7.40 15.44 -2.67
N GLN A 87 8.45 15.76 -1.92
CA GLN A 87 9.78 16.06 -2.48
C GLN A 87 10.45 14.79 -3.05
N LYS A 88 10.32 13.66 -2.33
CA LYS A 88 11.01 12.41 -2.60
C LYS A 88 10.12 11.33 -3.22
N PHE A 89 9.04 11.70 -3.90
CA PHE A 89 8.05 10.74 -4.43
C PHE A 89 8.67 9.67 -5.34
N ASP A 90 9.54 10.04 -6.28
CA ASP A 90 10.21 9.06 -7.16
C ASP A 90 11.27 8.22 -6.44
N LEU A 91 11.80 8.74 -5.33
CA LEU A 91 12.72 8.00 -4.47
C LEU A 91 11.94 6.98 -3.61
N ALA A 92 10.76 7.38 -3.11
CA ALA A 92 9.84 6.51 -2.39
C ALA A 92 9.44 5.29 -3.23
N LYS A 93 9.16 5.47 -4.54
CA LYS A 93 8.90 4.37 -5.49
C LYS A 93 9.99 3.31 -5.54
N LYS A 94 11.24 3.68 -5.24
CA LYS A 94 12.40 2.78 -5.34
C LYS A 94 12.71 2.08 -4.03
N PHE A 95 12.45 2.74 -2.90
CA PHE A 95 12.88 2.23 -1.59
C PHE A 95 11.77 1.61 -0.76
N ILE A 96 10.54 2.11 -0.92
CA ILE A 96 9.39 1.62 -0.16
C ILE A 96 8.71 0.55 -1.01
N PHE A 97 8.23 -0.49 -0.34
CA PHE A 97 7.39 -1.51 -0.95
C PHE A 97 6.14 -0.85 -1.56
N THR A 98 5.89 -1.08 -2.84
CA THR A 98 4.82 -0.42 -3.58
C THR A 98 3.68 -1.38 -3.91
N GLN A 99 2.55 -0.83 -4.37
CA GLN A 99 1.44 -1.65 -4.87
C GLN A 99 1.84 -2.57 -6.04
N ASP A 100 2.81 -2.14 -6.87
CA ASP A 100 3.32 -2.94 -7.99
C ASP A 100 4.06 -4.22 -7.51
N ASP A 101 4.60 -4.19 -6.29
CA ASP A 101 5.37 -5.29 -5.71
C ASP A 101 4.49 -6.37 -5.04
N ILE A 102 3.20 -6.08 -4.80
CA ILE A 102 2.30 -6.94 -4.02
C ILE A 102 2.16 -8.32 -4.66
N ALA A 103 1.84 -8.37 -5.95
CA ALA A 103 1.64 -9.65 -6.64
C ALA A 103 2.87 -10.54 -6.52
N GLU A 104 4.07 -10.00 -6.76
CA GLU A 104 5.32 -10.75 -6.66
C GLU A 104 5.59 -11.24 -5.23
N ARG A 105 5.33 -10.38 -4.23
CA ARG A 105 5.50 -10.73 -2.82
C ARG A 105 4.58 -11.89 -2.41
N ILE A 106 3.32 -11.85 -2.82
CA ILE A 106 2.35 -12.92 -2.54
C ILE A 106 2.80 -14.23 -3.20
N ILE A 107 3.25 -14.20 -4.46
CA ILE A 107 3.75 -15.38 -5.19
C ILE A 107 4.97 -16.00 -4.47
N LYS A 108 5.98 -15.20 -4.11
CA LYS A 108 7.18 -15.70 -3.44
C LYS A 108 6.84 -16.38 -2.11
N LEU A 109 5.95 -15.76 -1.33
CA LEU A 109 5.52 -16.31 -0.05
C LEU A 109 4.72 -17.62 -0.24
N ALA A 110 3.85 -17.66 -1.25
CA ALA A 110 3.07 -18.84 -1.61
C ALA A 110 3.96 -20.02 -2.04
N GLN A 111 5.03 -19.75 -2.80
CA GLN A 111 6.00 -20.79 -3.19
C GLN A 111 6.78 -21.32 -1.99
N ARG A 112 7.18 -20.43 -1.06
CA ARG A 112 7.91 -20.81 0.15
C ARG A 112 7.07 -21.64 1.11
N ASN A 113 5.82 -21.26 1.34
CA ASN A 113 4.98 -21.85 2.39
C ASN A 113 4.02 -22.91 1.85
N SER A 114 3.71 -22.90 0.55
CA SER A 114 2.77 -23.81 -0.11
C SER A 114 1.41 -23.96 0.61
N PRO A 115 0.73 -22.85 0.99
CA PRO A 115 -0.54 -22.92 1.72
C PRO A 115 -1.65 -23.57 0.89
N GLU A 116 -2.63 -24.17 1.56
CA GLU A 116 -3.83 -24.73 0.91
C GLU A 116 -4.75 -23.64 0.35
N VAL A 117 -4.76 -22.45 0.95
CA VAL A 117 -5.55 -21.31 0.48
C VAL A 117 -4.76 -20.01 0.56
N ILE A 118 -4.91 -19.19 -0.47
CA ILE A 118 -4.43 -17.80 -0.48
C ILE A 118 -5.64 -16.89 -0.56
N VAL A 119 -5.70 -15.89 0.31
CA VAL A 119 -6.76 -14.88 0.33
C VAL A 119 -6.13 -13.50 0.12
N LEU A 120 -6.66 -12.74 -0.84
CA LEU A 120 -6.34 -11.32 -1.05
C LEU A 120 -7.59 -10.50 -0.76
N ILE A 121 -7.52 -9.66 0.28
CA ILE A 121 -8.55 -8.70 0.66
C ILE A 121 -8.14 -7.33 0.15
N LEU A 122 -8.98 -6.75 -0.70
CA LEU A 122 -8.86 -5.44 -1.29
C LEU A 122 -9.86 -4.51 -0.61
N VAL A 123 -9.37 -3.39 -0.08
CA VAL A 123 -10.16 -2.41 0.66
C VAL A 123 -10.21 -1.10 -0.12
N ASP A 124 -11.42 -0.57 -0.40
CA ASP A 124 -11.63 0.71 -1.09
C ASP A 124 -11.50 1.90 -0.12
N GLY A 125 -10.29 2.45 -0.02
CA GLY A 125 -9.94 3.53 0.90
C GLY A 125 -9.60 3.06 2.32
N LEU A 126 -8.31 2.99 2.66
CA LEU A 126 -7.80 2.79 4.03
C LEU A 126 -6.33 3.23 4.09
N SER A 127 -6.03 4.22 4.93
CA SER A 127 -4.66 4.66 5.15
C SER A 127 -3.90 3.74 6.10
N TYR A 128 -2.58 3.67 5.93
CA TYR A 128 -1.70 3.11 6.94
C TYR A 128 -1.83 3.83 8.29
N TYR A 129 -2.16 5.13 8.26
CA TYR A 129 -2.38 5.96 9.45
C TYR A 129 -3.78 5.83 10.06
N ASP A 130 -4.70 5.14 9.39
CA ASP A 130 -6.03 4.86 9.93
C ASP A 130 -6.01 3.70 10.94
N LEU A 131 -5.01 2.82 10.85
CA LEU A 131 -4.85 1.67 11.72
C LEU A 131 -3.93 1.98 12.91
N PRO A 132 -4.14 1.37 14.08
CA PRO A 132 -3.23 1.51 15.23
C PRO A 132 -1.82 1.01 14.91
N GLU A 133 -0.80 1.51 15.64
CA GLU A 133 0.55 0.95 15.61
C GLU A 133 0.53 -0.48 16.16
N GLN A 134 0.63 -1.46 15.25
CA GLN A 134 0.62 -2.89 15.56
C GLN A 134 1.67 -3.60 14.71
N ASP A 135 2.20 -4.68 15.25
CA ASP A 135 3.12 -5.57 14.55
C ASP A 135 2.42 -6.23 13.35
N GLY A 136 3.17 -6.41 12.26
CA GLY A 136 2.66 -7.07 11.05
C GLY A 136 1.90 -6.17 10.07
N ILE A 137 1.77 -4.87 10.36
CA ILE A 137 1.26 -3.88 9.40
C ILE A 137 2.43 -3.16 8.76
N GLU A 138 2.65 -3.43 7.47
CA GLU A 138 3.71 -2.80 6.70
C GLU A 138 3.17 -1.63 5.87
N PRO A 139 3.94 -0.53 5.71
CA PRO A 139 3.56 0.54 4.80
C PRO A 139 3.74 0.10 3.35
N CYS A 140 2.71 0.30 2.55
CA CYS A 140 2.71 0.09 1.11
C CYS A 140 2.49 1.43 0.40
N PHE A 141 3.34 1.76 -0.56
CA PHE A 141 3.30 3.02 -1.27
C PHE A 141 2.41 2.93 -2.51
N VAL A 142 1.58 3.95 -2.72
CA VAL A 142 0.76 4.16 -3.92
C VAL A 142 1.58 4.96 -4.94
N PRO A 143 2.12 4.34 -6.02
CA PRO A 143 3.13 4.96 -6.87
C PRO A 143 2.56 5.90 -7.94
N GLY A 144 1.34 6.40 -7.76
CA GLY A 144 0.64 7.23 -8.75
C GLY A 144 -0.55 7.97 -8.17
N VAL A 145 -1.55 8.22 -9.02
CA VAL A 145 -2.81 8.84 -8.59
C VAL A 145 -3.55 7.89 -7.63
N SER A 146 -3.82 8.37 -6.42
CA SER A 146 -4.42 7.60 -5.31
C SER A 146 -5.95 7.55 -5.42
N VAL A 147 -6.46 6.90 -6.46
CA VAL A 147 -7.90 6.65 -6.66
C VAL A 147 -8.16 5.18 -6.96
N THR A 148 -9.38 4.72 -6.66
CA THR A 148 -9.80 3.31 -6.72
C THR A 148 -9.42 2.58 -8.00
N ASP A 149 -9.77 3.15 -9.17
CA ASP A 149 -9.49 2.51 -10.45
C ASP A 149 -8.00 2.25 -10.68
N PHE A 150 -7.15 3.18 -10.23
CA PHE A 150 -5.71 3.07 -10.39
C PHE A 150 -5.09 2.16 -9.34
N GLY A 151 -5.47 2.32 -8.07
CA GLY A 151 -4.91 1.53 -6.97
C GLY A 151 -5.19 0.03 -7.16
N PHE A 152 -6.43 -0.37 -7.40
CA PHE A 152 -6.74 -1.79 -7.62
C PHE A 152 -6.05 -2.35 -8.86
N LYS A 153 -6.01 -1.62 -9.99
CA LYS A 153 -5.28 -2.09 -11.19
C LYS A 153 -3.81 -2.33 -10.92
N THR A 154 -3.19 -1.46 -10.10
CA THR A 154 -1.78 -1.57 -9.73
C THR A 154 -1.55 -2.80 -8.84
N ILE A 155 -2.40 -3.01 -7.82
CA ILE A 155 -2.33 -4.18 -6.93
C ILE A 155 -2.53 -5.50 -7.68
N ILE A 156 -3.54 -5.57 -8.55
CA ILE A 156 -3.84 -6.76 -9.35
C ILE A 156 -2.70 -7.06 -10.34
N GLY A 157 -2.13 -6.01 -10.93
CA GLY A 157 -1.00 -6.06 -11.84
C GLY A 157 -1.31 -6.73 -13.18
N LYS A 158 -0.29 -6.80 -14.04
CA LYS A 158 -0.34 -7.50 -15.34
C LYS A 158 0.91 -8.38 -15.51
N PRO A 159 0.79 -9.69 -15.81
CA PRO A 159 -0.44 -10.49 -15.74
C PRO A 159 -1.05 -10.42 -14.33
N SER A 160 -2.37 -10.56 -14.23
CA SER A 160 -3.08 -10.46 -12.94
C SER A 160 -2.54 -11.45 -11.91
N ILE A 161 -2.60 -11.08 -10.63
CA ILE A 161 -2.21 -11.98 -9.53
C ILE A 161 -2.95 -13.32 -9.60
N SER A 162 -4.22 -13.31 -10.01
CA SER A 162 -5.01 -14.51 -10.24
C SER A 162 -4.35 -15.44 -11.27
N ASN A 163 -3.95 -14.89 -12.43
CA ASN A 163 -3.24 -15.65 -13.46
C ASN A 163 -1.89 -16.17 -12.96
N ARG A 164 -1.10 -15.34 -12.26
CA ARG A 164 0.19 -15.76 -11.69
C ARG A 164 0.03 -16.93 -10.70
N LEU A 165 -0.96 -16.85 -9.82
CA LEU A 165 -1.30 -17.89 -8.85
C LEU A 165 -1.78 -19.17 -9.51
N PHE A 166 -2.58 -19.06 -10.59
CA PHE A 166 -3.02 -20.19 -11.39
C PHE A 166 -1.82 -20.99 -11.92
N PHE A 167 -0.81 -20.31 -12.47
CA PHE A 167 0.38 -20.95 -13.03
C PHE A 167 1.22 -21.70 -12.00
N ILE A 168 1.26 -21.25 -10.74
CA ILE A 168 1.98 -21.96 -9.68
C ILE A 168 1.14 -23.04 -8.98
N GLY A 169 -0.11 -23.25 -9.39
CA GLY A 169 -0.95 -24.38 -8.98
C GLY A 169 -2.25 -24.02 -8.25
N TYR A 170 -2.56 -22.74 -8.04
CA TYR A 170 -3.81 -22.29 -7.39
C TYR A 170 -4.94 -22.16 -8.41
N LYS A 171 -5.36 -23.30 -8.97
CA LYS A 171 -6.25 -23.36 -10.14
C LYS A 171 -7.72 -23.11 -9.82
N LYS A 172 -8.13 -23.35 -8.58
CA LYS A 172 -9.48 -23.07 -8.13
C LYS A 172 -9.51 -21.66 -7.55
N GLN A 173 -10.32 -20.81 -8.14
CA GLN A 173 -10.32 -19.38 -7.83
C GLN A 173 -11.73 -18.90 -7.58
N ARG A 174 -11.89 -17.98 -6.62
CA ARG A 174 -13.18 -17.36 -6.27
C ARG A 174 -12.98 -15.87 -5.98
N ALA A 175 -13.97 -15.06 -6.34
CA ALA A 175 -14.01 -13.65 -6.05
C ALA A 175 -15.30 -13.30 -5.28
N PHE A 176 -15.18 -12.48 -4.24
CA PHE A 176 -16.29 -11.88 -3.50
C PHE A 176 -16.20 -10.36 -3.63
N SER A 177 -17.31 -9.68 -3.88
CA SER A 177 -17.30 -8.22 -4.02
C SER A 177 -18.69 -7.62 -3.86
N PHE A 178 -18.76 -6.39 -3.34
CA PHE A 178 -19.99 -5.60 -3.28
C PHE A 178 -20.36 -5.00 -4.64
N PHE A 179 -19.37 -4.80 -5.51
CA PHE A 179 -19.56 -4.25 -6.85
C PHE A 179 -20.32 -5.23 -7.77
N ASP A 180 -20.94 -4.70 -8.82
CA ASP A 180 -21.51 -5.53 -9.87
C ASP A 180 -20.39 -6.05 -10.79
N TYR A 181 -20.48 -7.29 -11.28
CA TYR A 181 -19.49 -7.89 -12.19
C TYR A 181 -19.34 -7.08 -13.48
N THR A 182 -20.43 -6.44 -13.93
CA THR A 182 -20.50 -5.70 -15.20
C THR A 182 -19.95 -4.27 -15.15
N ASN A 183 -19.58 -3.76 -13.97
CA ASN A 183 -18.97 -2.43 -13.87
C ASN A 183 -17.60 -2.40 -14.57
N GLN A 184 -17.27 -1.29 -15.26
CA GLN A 184 -15.98 -1.14 -15.95
C GLN A 184 -14.77 -1.31 -15.01
N LEU A 185 -14.92 -0.92 -13.75
CA LEU A 185 -13.95 -1.14 -12.68
C LEU A 185 -13.77 -2.65 -12.41
N SER A 186 -14.88 -3.39 -12.31
CA SER A 186 -14.92 -4.83 -12.03
C SER A 186 -14.25 -5.67 -13.11
N GLY A 187 -14.31 -5.27 -14.37
CA GLY A 187 -13.63 -5.98 -15.46
C GLY A 187 -12.11 -6.01 -15.32
N ASN A 188 -11.52 -4.98 -14.70
CA ASN A 188 -10.07 -4.93 -14.46
C ASN A 188 -9.68 -5.59 -13.12
N ILE A 189 -10.51 -5.43 -12.09
CA ILE A 189 -10.27 -6.01 -10.76
C ILE A 189 -10.39 -7.54 -10.80
N ASN A 190 -11.36 -8.05 -11.56
CA ASN A 190 -11.65 -9.48 -11.66
C ASN A 190 -10.97 -10.13 -12.87
N ASP A 191 -9.90 -9.53 -13.41
CA ASP A 191 -9.14 -10.12 -14.51
C ASP A 191 -8.58 -11.50 -14.12
N GLY A 192 -9.01 -12.53 -14.86
CA GLY A 192 -8.69 -13.94 -14.59
C GLY A 192 -9.80 -14.73 -13.89
N PHE A 193 -10.93 -14.11 -13.51
CA PHE A 193 -12.11 -14.80 -13.00
C PHE A 193 -13.19 -14.94 -14.07
N SER A 194 -13.82 -16.10 -14.14
CA SER A 194 -15.09 -16.28 -14.86
C SER A 194 -16.28 -15.86 -14.00
N GLU A 195 -17.42 -15.58 -14.62
CA GLU A 195 -18.66 -15.21 -13.92
C GLU A 195 -19.06 -16.26 -12.87
N ALA A 196 -18.87 -17.55 -13.16
CA ALA A 196 -19.14 -18.65 -12.23
C ALA A 196 -18.21 -18.66 -10.99
N GLN A 197 -17.08 -17.96 -11.03
CA GLN A 197 -16.15 -17.81 -9.92
C GLN A 197 -16.41 -16.53 -9.12
N TYR A 198 -17.30 -15.65 -9.59
CA TYR A 198 -17.64 -14.39 -8.95
C TYR A 198 -18.93 -14.51 -8.14
N LEU A 199 -18.88 -14.07 -6.88
CA LEU A 199 -20.05 -13.93 -6.02
C LEU A 199 -20.21 -12.48 -5.59
N ARG A 200 -21.28 -11.85 -6.04
CA ARG A 200 -21.71 -10.56 -5.49
C ARG A 200 -22.31 -10.79 -4.11
N ILE A 201 -21.79 -10.10 -3.12
CA ILE A 201 -22.27 -10.16 -1.74
C ILE A 201 -23.00 -8.86 -1.37
N ARG A 202 -23.93 -8.95 -0.42
CA ARG A 202 -24.58 -7.78 0.21
C ARG A 202 -24.04 -7.51 1.60
N GLU A 203 -23.56 -8.56 2.26
CA GLU A 203 -22.98 -8.49 3.58
C GLU A 203 -21.71 -9.34 3.69
N VAL A 204 -20.78 -8.91 4.53
CA VAL A 204 -19.52 -9.63 4.79
C VAL A 204 -19.79 -11.02 5.39
N SER A 205 -20.90 -11.18 6.12
CA SER A 205 -21.36 -12.45 6.70
C SER A 205 -21.52 -13.57 5.66
N GLU A 206 -21.86 -13.22 4.41
CA GLU A 206 -21.98 -14.17 3.30
C GLU A 206 -20.63 -14.81 2.93
N ILE A 207 -19.53 -14.05 3.03
CA ILE A 207 -18.17 -14.57 2.84
C ILE A 207 -17.91 -15.66 3.89
N TYR A 208 -18.14 -15.36 5.17
CA TYR A 208 -17.88 -16.29 6.26
C TYR A 208 -18.67 -17.58 6.12
N ASN A 209 -19.96 -17.47 5.77
CA ASN A 209 -20.81 -18.64 5.55
C ASN A 209 -20.31 -19.50 4.38
N ASN A 210 -19.82 -18.87 3.30
CA ASN A 210 -19.19 -19.62 2.20
C ASN A 210 -17.91 -20.33 2.66
N LEU A 211 -17.04 -19.61 3.38
CA LEU A 211 -15.75 -20.12 3.85
C LEU A 211 -15.88 -21.24 4.91
N LYS A 212 -16.92 -21.24 5.75
CA LYS A 212 -17.18 -22.30 6.74
C LYS A 212 -17.37 -23.68 6.10
N HIS A 213 -17.97 -23.74 4.91
CA HIS A 213 -18.21 -24.98 4.18
C HIS A 213 -17.18 -25.26 3.08
N PHE A 214 -16.29 -24.30 2.82
CA PHE A 214 -15.29 -24.35 1.77
C PHE A 214 -14.20 -25.37 2.07
N ARG A 215 -13.83 -26.22 1.10
CA ARG A 215 -12.73 -27.19 1.25
C ARG A 215 -11.59 -26.81 0.32
N PRO A 216 -10.63 -25.99 0.79
CA PRO A 216 -9.52 -25.55 -0.05
C PRO A 216 -8.62 -26.72 -0.45
N LYS A 217 -8.07 -26.65 -1.64
CA LYS A 217 -7.02 -27.52 -2.17
C LYS A 217 -6.22 -26.73 -3.20
N ARG A 218 -5.35 -25.85 -2.70
CA ARG A 218 -4.63 -24.84 -3.49
C ARG A 218 -5.62 -23.93 -4.21
N ASP A 219 -6.37 -23.18 -3.41
CA ASP A 219 -7.36 -22.24 -3.90
C ASP A 219 -6.90 -20.80 -3.69
N PHE A 220 -7.28 -19.92 -4.62
CA PHE A 220 -7.12 -18.47 -4.48
C PHE A 220 -8.48 -17.79 -4.29
N ILE A 221 -8.56 -16.91 -3.32
CA ILE A 221 -9.77 -16.14 -3.02
C ILE A 221 -9.43 -14.66 -3.08
N GLN A 222 -10.14 -13.90 -3.90
CA GLN A 222 -10.11 -12.44 -3.89
C GLN A 222 -11.38 -11.91 -3.22
N ILE A 223 -11.23 -10.96 -2.32
CA ILE A 223 -12.34 -10.34 -1.61
C ILE A 223 -12.18 -8.83 -1.79
N VAL A 224 -13.18 -8.16 -2.32
CA VAL A 224 -13.26 -6.70 -2.35
C VAL A 224 -14.29 -6.27 -1.32
N ILE A 225 -13.86 -5.48 -0.35
CA ILE A 225 -14.73 -4.91 0.67
C ILE A 225 -14.75 -3.39 0.58
N ASP A 226 -15.88 -2.81 0.97
CA ASP A 226 -15.98 -1.37 1.16
C ASP A 226 -15.02 -0.95 2.28
N GLY A 227 -14.20 0.05 2.01
CA GLY A 227 -13.39 0.72 3.02
C GLY A 227 -14.04 2.02 3.48
N LEU A 228 -13.21 3.03 3.67
CA LEU A 228 -13.58 4.35 4.17
C LEU A 228 -13.94 5.33 3.04
N ASP A 229 -13.73 4.96 1.77
CA ASP A 229 -14.00 5.85 0.63
C ASP A 229 -15.48 6.26 0.54
N SER A 230 -16.38 5.29 0.71
CA SER A 230 -17.83 5.55 0.73
C SER A 230 -18.25 6.58 1.80
N LEU A 231 -17.54 6.62 2.93
CA LEU A 231 -17.81 7.54 4.03
C LEU A 231 -17.37 8.97 3.71
N CYS A 232 -16.37 9.12 2.84
CA CYS A 232 -15.77 10.42 2.57
C CYS A 232 -16.62 11.31 1.66
N HIS A 233 -17.57 10.74 0.88
CA HIS A 233 -18.30 11.45 -0.18
C HIS A 233 -19.82 11.61 0.02
N SER A 234 -20.42 11.08 1.09
CA SER A 234 -21.90 11.01 1.19
C SER A 234 -22.45 11.08 2.62
N HIS A 235 -21.80 11.82 3.53
CA HIS A 235 -22.25 11.95 4.92
C HIS A 235 -22.62 13.40 5.27
N ARG A 236 -23.82 13.60 5.81
CA ARG A 236 -24.29 14.92 6.30
C ARG A 236 -23.78 15.28 7.70
N ASP A 237 -23.42 14.27 8.47
CA ASP A 237 -22.90 14.38 9.83
C ASP A 237 -21.59 13.58 9.92
N ALA A 238 -20.83 13.74 11.01
CA ALA A 238 -19.54 13.09 11.18
C ALA A 238 -19.65 11.56 10.96
N PRO A 239 -18.92 10.99 9.99
CA PRO A 239 -19.01 9.56 9.71
C PRO A 239 -18.42 8.75 10.87
N PRO A 240 -18.97 7.57 11.18
CA PRO A 240 -18.46 6.71 12.26
C PRO A 240 -17.21 5.95 11.79
N ILE A 241 -16.12 6.67 11.54
CA ILE A 241 -14.88 6.13 10.95
C ILE A 241 -14.33 4.93 11.72
N ASP A 242 -14.27 5.03 13.06
CA ASP A 242 -13.69 3.97 13.91
C ASP A 242 -14.47 2.66 13.83
N TYR A 243 -15.80 2.72 13.73
CA TYR A 243 -16.64 1.53 13.54
C TYR A 243 -16.27 0.77 12.25
N TYR A 244 -15.99 1.49 11.17
CA TYR A 244 -15.61 0.86 9.90
C TYR A 244 -14.16 0.34 9.91
N LYS A 245 -13.24 1.04 10.59
CA LYS A 245 -11.87 0.53 10.82
C LYS A 245 -11.90 -0.80 11.57
N ASP A 246 -12.65 -0.87 12.67
CA ASP A 246 -12.80 -2.10 13.46
C ASP A 246 -13.43 -3.23 12.66
N ARG A 247 -14.42 -2.92 11.81
CA ARG A 247 -15.05 -3.89 10.91
C ARG A 247 -14.07 -4.46 9.88
N ILE A 248 -13.18 -3.65 9.32
CA ILE A 248 -12.15 -4.12 8.36
C ILE A 248 -11.18 -5.09 9.05
N VAL A 249 -10.68 -4.72 10.23
CA VAL A 249 -9.77 -5.58 11.01
C VAL A 249 -10.48 -6.87 11.46
N SER A 250 -11.71 -6.77 11.93
CA SER A 250 -12.52 -7.92 12.33
C SER A 250 -12.79 -8.87 11.15
N CYS A 251 -12.89 -8.35 9.92
CA CYS A 251 -13.02 -9.20 8.73
C CYS A 251 -11.80 -10.10 8.52
N LEU A 252 -10.60 -9.54 8.70
CA LEU A 252 -9.36 -10.28 8.64
C LEU A 252 -9.30 -11.35 9.75
N ASP A 253 -9.64 -10.98 10.99
CA ASP A 253 -9.65 -11.87 12.16
C ASP A 253 -10.62 -13.05 12.00
N GLU A 254 -11.83 -12.80 11.50
CA GLU A 254 -12.85 -13.83 11.31
C GLU A 254 -12.47 -14.83 10.20
N ILE A 255 -11.88 -14.36 9.10
CA ILE A 255 -11.40 -15.24 8.03
C ILE A 255 -10.27 -16.15 8.55
N GLU A 256 -9.33 -15.58 9.31
CA GLU A 256 -8.24 -16.32 9.92
C GLU A 256 -8.75 -17.38 10.92
N SER A 257 -9.67 -16.98 11.81
CA SER A 257 -10.39 -17.86 12.75
C SER A 257 -11.03 -19.07 12.07
N ILE A 258 -11.68 -18.88 10.92
CA ILE A 258 -12.30 -19.95 10.15
C ILE A 258 -11.26 -20.96 9.66
N PHE A 259 -10.09 -20.51 9.18
CA PHE A 259 -9.06 -21.43 8.70
C PHE A 259 -8.31 -22.12 9.85
N LEU A 260 -7.98 -21.37 10.91
CA LEU A 260 -7.33 -21.91 12.12
C LEU A 260 -8.17 -23.01 12.78
N SER A 261 -9.46 -22.75 13.03
CA SER A 261 -10.37 -23.72 13.66
C SER A 261 -10.53 -25.01 12.85
N ARG A 262 -10.28 -24.93 11.54
CA ARG A 262 -10.40 -26.04 10.59
C ARG A 262 -9.06 -26.66 10.21
N LYS A 263 -7.95 -26.17 10.79
CA LYS A 263 -6.57 -26.62 10.52
C LYS A 263 -6.22 -26.59 9.03
N ILE A 264 -6.69 -25.56 8.35
CA ILE A 264 -6.35 -25.28 6.95
C ILE A 264 -5.08 -24.42 6.97
N SER A 265 -4.08 -24.79 6.18
CA SER A 265 -2.91 -23.92 5.99
C SER A 265 -3.27 -22.74 5.08
N TYR A 266 -2.94 -21.53 5.49
CA TYR A 266 -3.38 -20.31 4.79
C TYR A 266 -2.31 -19.25 4.66
N GLN A 267 -2.57 -18.34 3.73
CA GLN A 267 -1.87 -17.08 3.56
C GLN A 267 -2.92 -16.01 3.24
N ILE A 268 -3.16 -15.08 4.17
CA ILE A 268 -4.13 -14.00 4.01
C ILE A 268 -3.39 -12.67 3.87
N HIS A 269 -3.79 -11.88 2.89
CA HIS A 269 -3.29 -10.53 2.65
C HIS A 269 -4.42 -9.53 2.70
N LEU A 270 -4.17 -8.37 3.30
CA LEU A 270 -5.04 -7.21 3.21
C LEU A 270 -4.26 -6.02 2.68
N VAL A 271 -4.85 -5.33 1.71
CA VAL A 271 -4.29 -4.10 1.16
C VAL A 271 -5.39 -3.17 0.67
N SER A 272 -5.10 -1.87 0.70
CA SER A 272 -5.98 -0.85 0.14
C SER A 272 -5.41 -0.23 -1.13
N ASP A 273 -6.30 0.25 -1.98
CA ASP A 273 -6.03 0.98 -3.22
C ASP A 273 -5.51 2.40 -3.00
N HIS A 274 -6.05 3.11 -2.03
CA HIS A 274 -5.61 4.44 -1.58
C HIS A 274 -5.98 4.66 -0.12
N GLY A 275 -5.45 5.71 0.50
CA GLY A 275 -5.97 6.19 1.78
C GLY A 275 -6.73 7.51 1.63
N ILE A 276 -7.33 7.95 2.72
CA ILE A 276 -8.19 9.15 2.75
C ILE A 276 -7.49 10.27 3.52
N LEU A 277 -7.36 11.44 2.89
CA LEU A 277 -7.00 12.68 3.57
C LEU A 277 -8.26 13.27 4.18
N TRP A 278 -8.42 13.12 5.49
CA TRP A 278 -9.58 13.61 6.23
C TRP A 278 -9.56 15.14 6.41
N HIS A 279 -10.74 15.74 6.48
CA HIS A 279 -10.93 17.19 6.62
C HIS A 279 -10.23 17.78 7.86
N ASP A 280 -10.13 17.02 8.94
CA ASP A 280 -9.50 17.42 10.19
C ASP A 280 -8.00 17.07 10.28
N SER A 281 -7.41 16.50 9.22
CA SER A 281 -5.98 16.16 9.17
C SER A 281 -5.07 17.39 9.12
N TYR A 282 -5.61 18.55 8.74
CA TYR A 282 -4.93 19.84 8.71
C TYR A 282 -5.83 20.94 9.29
N GLU A 283 -5.21 21.91 9.96
CA GLU A 283 -5.95 23.09 10.46
C GLU A 283 -6.59 23.91 9.33
N LYS A 284 -5.93 23.96 8.16
CA LYS A 284 -6.39 24.72 7.01
C LYS A 284 -5.90 24.10 5.69
N PHE A 285 -6.82 24.01 4.74
CA PHE A 285 -6.51 23.69 3.34
C PHE A 285 -6.31 24.95 2.50
N ILE A 286 -5.46 24.83 1.47
CA ILE A 286 -5.14 25.92 0.54
C ILE A 286 -5.85 25.63 -0.79
N VAL A 287 -6.91 26.39 -1.08
CA VAL A 287 -7.61 26.31 -2.37
C VAL A 287 -6.84 27.08 -3.42
N LEU A 288 -6.57 26.42 -4.55
CA LEU A 288 -5.89 27.00 -5.70
C LEU A 288 -6.88 27.84 -6.51
N ASP A 289 -6.54 29.11 -6.76
CA ASP A 289 -7.36 30.08 -7.49
C ASP A 289 -6.90 30.30 -8.94
N ASP A 290 -5.76 29.70 -9.33
CA ASP A 290 -5.15 29.84 -10.65
C ASP A 290 -5.49 28.70 -11.63
N LEU A 291 -6.46 27.85 -11.29
CA LEU A 291 -6.89 26.72 -12.11
C LEU A 291 -8.07 27.08 -13.02
N PHE A 292 -8.13 26.45 -14.19
CA PHE A 292 -9.33 26.51 -15.02
C PHE A 292 -10.49 25.75 -14.36
N PRO A 293 -11.76 26.16 -14.56
CA PRO A 293 -12.91 25.46 -13.98
C PRO A 293 -12.93 23.95 -14.29
N GLU A 294 -12.51 23.55 -15.48
CA GLU A 294 -12.46 22.14 -15.92
C GLU A 294 -11.43 21.31 -15.14
N ASP A 295 -10.36 21.96 -14.66
CA ASP A 295 -9.29 21.34 -13.87
C ASP A 295 -9.70 21.18 -12.39
N SER A 296 -10.76 21.85 -11.95
CA SER A 296 -11.24 21.81 -10.56
C SER A 296 -12.19 20.64 -10.25
N THR A 297 -12.34 19.69 -11.17
CA THR A 297 -13.26 18.55 -11.03
C THR A 297 -12.88 17.63 -9.87
N HIS A 298 -11.59 17.32 -9.71
CA HIS A 298 -11.07 16.52 -8.60
C HIS A 298 -10.30 17.39 -7.61
N PRO A 299 -10.54 17.29 -6.29
CA PRO A 299 -9.93 18.20 -5.32
C PRO A 299 -8.42 18.02 -5.16
N ARG A 300 -7.87 16.84 -5.50
CA ARG A 300 -6.47 16.48 -5.21
C ARG A 300 -5.57 16.23 -6.42
N TYR A 301 -6.11 16.27 -7.64
CA TYR A 301 -5.30 16.17 -8.85
C TYR A 301 -5.97 16.84 -10.04
N VAL A 302 -5.19 17.10 -11.08
CA VAL A 302 -5.64 17.54 -12.41
C VAL A 302 -5.25 16.50 -13.44
N LYS A 303 -6.13 16.24 -14.43
CA LYS A 303 -5.79 15.40 -15.57
C LYS A 303 -4.86 16.19 -16.51
N GLY A 304 -3.74 15.59 -16.88
CA GLY A 304 -2.73 16.23 -17.71
C GLY A 304 -1.53 16.73 -16.90
N THR A 305 -0.76 17.60 -17.53
CA THR A 305 0.55 18.03 -17.05
C THR A 305 0.49 19.51 -16.72
N PHE A 306 0.70 19.82 -15.44
CA PHE A 306 0.70 21.18 -14.91
C PHE A 306 1.90 21.36 -13.99
N ASN A 307 2.72 22.38 -14.27
CA ASN A 307 3.96 22.63 -13.55
C ASN A 307 3.79 23.77 -12.53
N ARG A 308 3.74 23.40 -11.24
CA ARG A 308 3.69 24.30 -10.09
C ARG A 308 4.42 23.68 -8.91
N MET A 309 4.85 24.51 -7.96
CA MET A 309 5.56 24.04 -6.77
C MET A 309 4.74 23.09 -5.88
N PHE A 310 3.42 23.12 -5.99
CA PHE A 310 2.49 22.27 -5.24
C PHE A 310 1.95 21.08 -6.07
N GLY A 311 2.36 20.95 -7.33
CA GLY A 311 1.93 19.89 -8.24
C GLY A 311 3.09 18.98 -8.63
N ARG A 312 2.86 17.67 -8.65
CA ARG A 312 3.82 16.70 -9.17
C ARG A 312 3.21 15.89 -10.29
N ILE A 313 3.91 15.81 -11.41
CA ILE A 313 3.46 15.05 -12.58
C ILE A 313 3.68 13.56 -12.30
N SER A 314 2.65 12.76 -12.51
CA SER A 314 2.69 11.30 -12.43
C SER A 314 2.01 10.70 -13.66
N SER A 315 2.68 9.76 -14.31
CA SER A 315 2.09 8.96 -15.38
C SER A 315 1.49 7.69 -14.80
N SER A 316 0.24 7.39 -15.17
CA SER A 316 -0.47 6.19 -14.71
C SER A 316 -1.34 5.65 -15.83
N PHE A 317 -1.16 4.37 -16.18
CA PHE A 317 -1.86 3.67 -17.28
C PHE A 317 -2.01 4.46 -18.60
N GLY A 318 -0.92 5.12 -19.04
CA GLY A 318 -0.89 5.86 -20.30
C GLY A 318 -1.49 7.27 -20.26
N SER A 319 -1.99 7.71 -19.10
CA SER A 319 -2.44 9.08 -18.86
C SER A 319 -1.48 9.81 -17.94
N ASN A 320 -1.36 11.13 -18.11
CA ASN A 320 -0.63 11.99 -17.18
C ASN A 320 -1.59 12.66 -16.21
N TYR A 321 -1.15 12.82 -14.97
CA TYR A 321 -1.85 13.50 -13.90
C TYR A 321 -0.90 14.46 -13.21
N THR A 322 -1.43 15.56 -12.69
CA THR A 322 -0.70 16.44 -11.77
C THR A 322 -1.33 16.28 -10.40
N LEU A 323 -0.59 15.63 -9.50
CA LEU A 323 -1.01 15.33 -8.13
C LEU A 323 -0.66 16.48 -7.21
N PHE A 324 -1.59 16.90 -6.35
CA PHE A 324 -1.35 18.00 -5.42
C PHE A 324 -0.71 17.53 -4.12
N LYS A 325 0.26 18.32 -3.66
CA LYS A 325 0.83 18.24 -2.32
C LYS A 325 -0.24 18.60 -1.28
N ALA A 326 -0.37 17.87 -0.18
CA ALA A 326 -1.14 18.38 0.96
C ALA A 326 -0.50 19.66 1.56
N PRO A 327 -1.28 20.68 1.96
CA PRO A 327 -2.74 20.73 2.03
C PRO A 327 -3.39 21.49 0.85
N HIS A 328 -2.79 21.46 -0.36
CA HIS A 328 -3.30 22.19 -1.53
C HIS A 328 -4.44 21.42 -2.23
N ILE A 329 -5.52 22.10 -2.56
CA ILE A 329 -6.71 21.51 -3.19
C ILE A 329 -7.23 22.40 -4.32
N SER A 330 -7.81 21.82 -5.37
CA SER A 330 -8.35 22.62 -6.50
C SER A 330 -9.70 23.29 -6.19
N ARG A 331 -10.41 22.82 -5.17
CA ARG A 331 -11.72 23.33 -4.76
C ARG A 331 -11.95 23.07 -3.28
N ASN A 332 -12.86 23.82 -2.68
CA ASN A 332 -13.34 23.53 -1.32
C ASN A 332 -14.01 22.16 -1.22
N PHE A 333 -14.04 21.62 0.00
CA PHE A 333 -14.90 20.50 0.37
C PHE A 333 -16.36 20.87 0.10
N ARG A 334 -17.13 19.91 -0.40
CA ARG A 334 -18.59 20.01 -0.43
C ARG A 334 -19.15 19.76 0.96
N ASN A 335 -20.38 20.22 1.22
CA ASN A 335 -21.04 20.11 2.53
C ASN A 335 -21.20 18.67 3.04
N ASN A 336 -21.04 17.66 2.18
CA ASN A 336 -21.16 16.24 2.50
C ASN A 336 -19.84 15.46 2.29
N GLU A 337 -18.74 16.16 2.07
CA GLU A 337 -17.41 15.58 1.92
C GLU A 337 -16.64 15.70 3.25
N TRP A 338 -16.19 14.56 3.79
CA TRP A 338 -15.41 14.50 5.04
C TRP A 338 -13.93 14.18 4.81
N GLY A 339 -13.61 13.74 3.60
CA GLY A 339 -12.25 13.44 3.19
C GLY A 339 -12.12 13.52 1.68
N MET A 340 -10.89 13.36 1.21
CA MET A 340 -10.58 13.32 -0.21
C MET A 340 -9.34 12.46 -0.46
N HIS A 341 -9.13 12.11 -1.71
CA HIS A 341 -7.99 11.29 -2.13
C HIS A 341 -7.57 11.68 -3.55
N GLY A 342 -6.51 11.06 -4.08
CA GLY A 342 -5.99 11.29 -5.43
C GLY A 342 -4.72 12.15 -5.48
N GLY A 343 -4.28 12.71 -4.36
CA GLY A 343 -3.09 13.56 -4.25
C GLY A 343 -1.90 12.86 -3.59
N ILE A 344 -0.94 13.67 -3.13
CA ILE A 344 0.23 13.22 -2.39
C ILE A 344 0.13 13.69 -0.94
N SER A 345 0.00 12.72 -0.04
CA SER A 345 0.12 12.89 1.40
C SER A 345 0.41 11.53 2.05
N ALA A 346 0.85 11.54 3.31
CA ALA A 346 1.04 10.32 4.08
C ALA A 346 -0.25 9.50 4.17
N TRP A 347 -1.40 10.18 4.29
CA TRP A 347 -2.70 9.53 4.38
C TRP A 347 -3.11 8.87 3.07
N GLU A 348 -2.99 9.58 1.95
CA GLU A 348 -3.44 9.11 0.63
C GLU A 348 -2.51 8.09 0.00
N SER A 349 -1.19 8.29 0.17
CA SER A 349 -0.18 7.58 -0.59
C SER A 349 0.48 6.42 0.18
N ILE A 350 0.25 6.29 1.49
CA ILE A 350 0.70 5.13 2.28
C ILE A 350 -0.53 4.35 2.74
N VAL A 351 -0.68 3.15 2.21
CA VAL A 351 -1.75 2.19 2.55
C VAL A 351 -1.19 1.02 3.36
N PRO A 352 -1.99 0.33 4.17
CA PRO A 352 -1.50 -0.81 4.91
C PRO A 352 -1.35 -2.02 3.98
N PHE A 353 -0.28 -2.79 4.19
CA PHE A 353 -0.17 -4.16 3.71
C PHE A 353 -0.01 -5.09 4.91
N ILE A 354 -1.00 -5.96 5.12
CA ILE A 354 -1.02 -6.91 6.23
C ILE A 354 -0.89 -8.31 5.65
N THR A 355 -0.06 -9.15 6.27
CA THR A 355 0.12 -10.55 5.89
C THR A 355 -0.02 -11.45 7.11
N ARG A 356 -0.87 -12.48 7.01
CA ARG A 356 -1.02 -13.53 8.01
C ARG A 356 -0.79 -14.89 7.37
N VAL A 357 -0.03 -15.75 8.04
CA VAL A 357 0.32 -17.10 7.58
C VAL A 357 0.14 -18.05 8.75
N GLY A 358 -0.51 -19.19 8.52
CA GLY A 358 -0.74 -20.19 9.55
C GLY A 358 -1.12 -21.56 9.02
#